data_AF-A0A3C1DEY9-F1
#
_entry.id   AF-A0A3C1DEY9-F1
#
_cell.length_a   1.000
_cell.length_b   1.000
_cell.length_c   1.000
_cell.angle_alpha   90.00
_cell.angle_beta   90.00
_cell.angle_gamma   90.00
#
_symmetry.space_group_name_H-M   'P 1'
#
loop_
_entity.id
_entity.type
_entity.pdbx_description
1 polymer ?
#
loop_
_entity_poly.entity_id
_entity_poly.type
_entity_poly.pdbx_seq_one_letter_code
_entity_poly.pdbx_strand_id
1 'polypeptide(L)'
;MFENRQLFDFEVEPETGKARVLDAPCAPDGELASIGLDCSNLNAALTKLVRTRSISSNRVDLGEILEGFGVRSAVELALMGHGASLTDHFWYRAPGSLARWEDVNFFDNDWDATFCASILASQYDGLAACSPDIPDITTAGHLRKAWERRDAGIFLLKQAQRDDGADLVGSLLASQLCARLFGRDTYQPLSMREVNGKRFSASPLMLARDEELVQSHRLYAMCGMQRRKRTRSRHLPLCKPLPTPSRT
;
A
#
# COMPACT_ATOMS: atom_id res chain seq x y z
N MET A 1 1.42 6.10 23.02
CA MET A 1 -0.03 5.97 23.29
C MET A 1 -0.72 6.32 21.98
N PHE A 2 -1.57 5.44 21.43
CA PHE A 2 -2.34 5.78 20.23
C PHE A 2 -3.50 6.66 20.65
N GLU A 3 -3.52 7.88 20.17
CA GLU A 3 -4.57 8.83 20.50
C GLU A 3 -5.67 8.67 19.45
N ASN A 4 -6.89 8.34 19.89
CA ASN A 4 -8.10 8.29 19.06
C ASN A 4 -8.55 9.70 18.68
N ARG A 5 -7.64 10.46 18.06
CA ARG A 5 -7.80 11.86 17.74
C ARG A 5 -8.53 12.01 16.42
N GLN A 6 -9.61 12.78 16.44
CA GLN A 6 -10.33 13.16 15.24
C GLN A 6 -9.57 14.28 14.51
N LEU A 7 -9.31 14.09 13.22
CA LEU A 7 -8.64 15.09 12.39
C LEU A 7 -9.64 16.04 11.72
N PHE A 8 -10.65 15.48 11.05
CA PHE A 8 -11.71 16.22 10.36
C PHE A 8 -12.93 15.33 10.12
N ASP A 9 -14.10 15.95 10.06
CA ASP A 9 -15.33 15.36 9.55
C ASP A 9 -15.46 15.68 8.06
N PHE A 10 -15.89 14.70 7.28
CA PHE A 10 -16.04 14.85 5.84
C PHE A 10 -17.16 13.96 5.32
N GLU A 11 -17.70 14.33 4.16
CA GLU A 11 -18.54 13.46 3.35
C GLU A 11 -17.74 12.94 2.15
N VAL A 12 -18.11 11.76 1.67
CA VAL A 12 -17.50 11.11 0.52
C VAL A 12 -18.58 10.42 -0.30
N GLU A 13 -18.52 10.58 -1.61
CA GLU A 13 -19.32 9.81 -2.57
C GLU A 13 -18.64 8.45 -2.79
N PRO A 14 -19.22 7.32 -2.36
CA PRO A 14 -18.53 6.03 -2.39
C PRO A 14 -18.07 5.62 -3.79
N GLU A 15 -18.89 5.83 -4.82
CA GLU A 15 -18.56 5.41 -6.19
C GLU A 15 -17.37 6.15 -6.81
N THR A 16 -17.23 7.46 -6.52
CA THR A 16 -16.23 8.31 -7.17
C THR A 16 -15.06 8.68 -6.26
N GLY A 17 -15.22 8.51 -4.94
CA GLY A 17 -14.32 9.02 -3.91
C GLY A 17 -14.21 10.53 -3.84
N LYS A 18 -15.13 11.28 -4.47
CA LYS A 18 -15.21 12.74 -4.31
C LYS A 18 -15.56 13.05 -2.87
N ALA A 19 -14.71 13.81 -2.20
CA ALA A 19 -14.85 14.11 -0.78
C ALA A 19 -14.90 15.61 -0.52
N ARG A 20 -15.64 15.98 0.54
CA ARG A 20 -15.78 17.36 1.00
C ARG A 20 -15.68 17.41 2.51
N VAL A 21 -14.82 18.29 3.02
CA VAL A 21 -14.69 18.54 4.46
C VAL A 21 -15.93 19.26 4.97
N LEU A 22 -16.44 18.80 6.11
CA LEU A 22 -17.56 19.37 6.84
C LEU A 22 -17.05 20.23 7.99
N ASP A 23 -16.12 19.69 8.78
CA ASP A 23 -15.47 20.36 9.90
C ASP A 23 -14.02 19.86 10.04
N ALA A 24 -13.11 20.73 10.46
CA ALA A 24 -11.69 20.41 10.67
C ALA A 24 -11.25 20.90 12.07
N PRO A 25 -11.78 20.32 13.14
CA PRO A 25 -11.71 20.88 14.49
C PRO A 25 -10.30 20.91 15.08
N CYS A 26 -9.29 20.26 14.46
CA CYS A 26 -8.04 19.99 15.16
C CYS A 26 -6.75 19.99 14.32
N ALA A 27 -6.71 20.56 13.12
CA ALA A 27 -5.53 20.36 12.27
C ALA A 27 -4.80 21.69 11.95
N PRO A 28 -3.81 22.13 12.75
CA PRO A 28 -2.88 23.16 12.30
C PRO A 28 -2.19 22.68 11.01
N ASP A 29 -1.85 23.60 10.10
CA ASP A 29 -1.35 23.31 8.74
C ASP A 29 -0.27 22.20 8.67
N GLY A 30 0.58 22.08 9.70
CA GLY A 30 1.64 21.07 9.78
C GLY A 30 1.14 19.62 9.94
N GLU A 31 0.00 19.39 10.57
CA GLU A 31 -0.58 18.05 10.76
C GLU A 31 -1.38 17.58 9.55
N LEU A 32 -2.05 18.49 8.84
CA LEU A 32 -2.65 18.15 7.54
C LEU A 32 -1.57 17.79 6.52
N ALA A 33 -0.43 18.49 6.58
CA ALA A 33 0.68 18.20 5.71
C ALA A 33 1.28 16.80 5.93
N SER A 34 1.33 16.28 7.17
CA SER A 34 1.88 14.94 7.45
C SER A 34 1.08 13.81 6.81
N ILE A 35 -0.24 13.97 6.68
CA ILE A 35 -1.11 13.06 5.92
C ILE A 35 -1.23 13.39 4.43
N GLY A 36 -0.45 14.37 3.96
CA GLY A 36 -0.40 14.78 2.56
C GLY A 36 -1.61 15.61 2.10
N LEU A 37 -2.30 16.28 3.02
CA LEU A 37 -3.37 17.22 2.72
C LEU A 37 -2.80 18.64 2.56
N ASP A 38 -3.00 19.20 1.38
CA ASP A 38 -2.68 20.59 1.06
C ASP A 38 -3.83 21.49 1.52
N CYS A 39 -3.53 22.42 2.44
CA CYS A 39 -4.50 23.33 3.03
C CYS A 39 -5.04 24.37 2.03
N SER A 40 -4.36 24.60 0.89
CA SER A 40 -4.81 25.55 -0.13
C SER A 40 -6.08 25.07 -0.86
N ASN A 41 -6.31 23.75 -0.95
CA ASN A 41 -7.54 23.17 -1.46
C ASN A 41 -7.81 21.81 -0.80
N LEU A 42 -8.34 21.89 0.43
CA LEU A 42 -8.53 20.73 1.29
C LEU A 42 -9.46 19.66 0.69
N ASN A 43 -10.54 20.04 0.01
CA ASN A 43 -11.48 19.09 -0.63
C ASN A 43 -10.81 18.29 -1.76
N ALA A 44 -10.01 18.95 -2.60
CA ALA A 44 -9.29 18.27 -3.67
C ALA A 44 -8.20 17.35 -3.12
N ALA A 45 -7.48 17.80 -2.08
CA ALA A 45 -6.47 17.00 -1.40
C ALA A 45 -7.10 15.76 -0.73
N LEU A 46 -8.24 15.93 -0.05
CA LEU A 46 -8.96 14.84 0.60
C LEU A 46 -9.51 13.83 -0.43
N THR A 47 -10.11 14.32 -1.52
CA THR A 47 -10.56 13.46 -2.63
C THR A 47 -9.41 12.60 -3.15
N LYS A 48 -8.22 13.18 -3.30
CA LYS A 48 -7.02 12.44 -3.71
C LYS A 48 -6.58 11.44 -2.64
N LEU A 49 -6.61 11.81 -1.36
CA LEU A 49 -6.26 10.92 -0.26
C LEU A 49 -7.18 9.70 -0.24
N VAL A 50 -8.50 9.89 -0.23
CA VAL A 50 -9.51 8.82 -0.25
C VAL A 50 -9.27 7.85 -1.40
N ARG A 51 -9.08 8.37 -2.63
CA ARG A 51 -8.82 7.55 -3.82
C ARG A 51 -7.51 6.78 -3.76
N THR A 52 -6.47 7.36 -3.15
CA THR A 52 -5.15 6.70 -3.03
C THR A 52 -5.07 5.75 -1.84
N ARG A 53 -5.94 5.92 -0.84
CA ARG A 53 -6.17 5.00 0.28
C ARG A 53 -7.24 3.95 -0.02
N SER A 54 -7.37 3.57 -1.29
CA SER A 54 -8.25 2.50 -1.74
C SER A 54 -7.44 1.55 -2.61
N ILE A 55 -7.95 0.34 -2.85
CA ILE A 55 -7.31 -0.61 -3.76
C ILE A 55 -7.01 0.09 -5.08
N SER A 56 -5.77 -0.06 -5.55
CA SER A 56 -5.29 0.60 -6.76
C SER A 56 -6.22 0.32 -7.94
N SER A 57 -6.70 1.37 -8.61
CA SER A 57 -7.53 1.27 -9.83
C SER A 57 -6.88 0.48 -10.97
N ASN A 58 -5.55 0.40 -10.96
CA ASN A 58 -4.76 -0.33 -11.96
C ASN A 58 -4.41 -1.74 -11.50
N ARG A 59 -4.99 -2.25 -10.41
CA ARG A 59 -4.74 -3.62 -9.95
C ARG A 59 -5.35 -4.63 -10.95
N VAL A 60 -4.59 -5.67 -11.30
CA VAL A 60 -4.96 -6.61 -12.38
C VAL A 60 -6.26 -7.36 -12.13
N ASP A 61 -6.57 -7.63 -10.86
CA ASP A 61 -7.69 -8.42 -10.35
C ASP A 61 -8.72 -7.55 -9.63
N LEU A 62 -8.74 -6.23 -9.87
CA LEU A 62 -9.66 -5.33 -9.19
C LEU A 62 -11.12 -5.66 -9.50
N GLY A 63 -11.45 -5.98 -10.76
CA GLY A 63 -12.82 -6.28 -11.16
C GLY A 63 -13.39 -7.48 -10.41
N GLU A 64 -12.61 -8.55 -10.32
CA GLU A 64 -12.97 -9.78 -9.63
C GLU A 64 -13.09 -9.56 -8.11
N ILE A 65 -12.25 -8.70 -7.53
CA ILE A 65 -12.37 -8.32 -6.11
C ILE A 65 -13.69 -7.56 -5.87
N LEU A 66 -13.99 -6.55 -6.68
CA LEU A 66 -15.20 -5.74 -6.51
C LEU A 66 -16.47 -6.57 -6.71
N GLU A 67 -16.49 -7.42 -7.74
CA GLU A 67 -17.58 -8.36 -7.99
C GLU A 67 -17.74 -9.35 -6.82
N GLY A 68 -16.63 -9.91 -6.33
CA GLY A 68 -16.63 -10.83 -5.20
C GLY A 68 -17.21 -10.22 -3.92
N PHE A 69 -16.90 -8.96 -3.61
CA PHE A 69 -17.49 -8.24 -2.48
C PHE A 69 -18.89 -7.66 -2.76
N GLY A 70 -19.36 -7.70 -4.00
CA GLY A 70 -20.65 -7.11 -4.40
C GLY A 70 -20.68 -5.58 -4.33
N VAL A 71 -19.54 -4.91 -4.48
CA VAL A 71 -19.41 -3.44 -4.40
C VAL A 71 -19.08 -2.83 -5.76
N ARG A 72 -19.42 -1.54 -5.93
CA ARG A 72 -19.27 -0.84 -7.22
C ARG A 72 -17.92 -0.15 -7.39
N SER A 73 -17.19 0.06 -6.31
CA SER A 73 -15.93 0.78 -6.35
C SER A 73 -14.95 0.38 -5.24
N ALA A 74 -13.66 0.61 -5.49
CA ALA A 74 -12.61 0.39 -4.49
C ALA A 74 -12.75 1.30 -3.27
N VAL A 75 -13.32 2.50 -3.45
CA VAL A 75 -13.55 3.45 -2.37
C VAL A 75 -14.69 2.98 -1.48
N GLU A 76 -15.79 2.49 -2.06
CA GLU A 76 -16.88 1.86 -1.29
C GLU A 76 -16.35 0.71 -0.41
N LEU A 77 -15.55 -0.19 -0.99
CA LEU A 77 -14.92 -1.28 -0.23
C LEU A 77 -13.99 -0.76 0.87
N ALA A 78 -13.18 0.26 0.59
CA ALA A 78 -12.31 0.88 1.58
C ALA A 78 -13.11 1.53 2.72
N LEU A 79 -14.24 2.17 2.44
CA LEU A 79 -15.11 2.76 3.45
C LEU A 79 -15.78 1.70 4.33
N MET A 80 -16.19 0.57 3.74
CA MET A 80 -16.75 -0.57 4.48
C MET A 80 -15.74 -1.16 5.47
N GLY A 81 -14.47 -1.29 5.08
CA GLY A 81 -13.39 -1.79 5.94
C GLY A 81 -12.62 -0.72 6.72
N HIS A 82 -13.26 0.42 7.02
CA HIS A 82 -12.68 1.53 7.77
C HIS A 82 -11.44 2.21 7.15
N GLY A 83 -11.02 1.87 5.93
CA GLY A 83 -9.80 2.42 5.31
C GLY A 83 -8.54 2.22 6.15
N ALA A 84 -8.57 1.24 7.06
CA ALA A 84 -7.46 0.89 7.92
C ALA A 84 -6.34 0.23 7.09
N SER A 85 -5.10 0.40 7.51
CA SER A 85 -3.93 -0.02 6.76
C SER A 85 -2.87 -0.64 7.68
N LEU A 86 -1.96 -1.40 7.08
CA LEU A 86 -0.70 -1.83 7.69
C LEU A 86 0.47 -0.89 7.35
N THR A 87 0.21 0.28 6.76
CA THR A 87 1.23 1.26 6.38
C THR A 87 1.20 2.55 7.19
N ASP A 88 0.16 2.77 7.99
CA ASP A 88 -0.06 3.98 8.79
C ASP A 88 -1.24 3.75 9.76
N HIS A 89 -1.54 4.76 10.59
CA HIS A 89 -2.54 4.69 11.65
C HIS A 89 -3.83 5.47 11.37
N PHE A 90 -4.11 5.78 10.09
CA PHE A 90 -5.32 6.52 9.70
C PHE A 90 -6.45 5.58 9.29
N TRP A 91 -7.67 5.93 9.70
CA TRP A 91 -8.87 5.14 9.42
C TRP A 91 -10.11 6.06 9.37
N TYR A 92 -11.21 5.52 8.86
CA TYR A 92 -12.50 6.17 8.70
C TYR A 92 -13.47 5.64 9.76
N ARG A 93 -14.00 6.56 10.56
CA ARG A 93 -15.03 6.26 11.55
C ARG A 93 -16.40 6.69 11.01
N ALA A 94 -17.33 5.75 10.93
CA ALA A 94 -18.69 6.05 10.52
C ALA A 94 -19.38 7.00 11.52
N PRO A 95 -20.28 7.90 11.07
CA PRO A 95 -21.03 8.78 11.96
C PRO A 95 -21.76 8.00 13.07
N GLY A 96 -21.61 8.44 14.32
CA GLY A 96 -22.22 7.79 15.49
C GLY A 96 -21.55 6.49 15.95
N SER A 97 -20.51 6.00 15.25
CA SER A 97 -19.74 4.86 15.71
C SER A 97 -18.89 5.21 16.92
N LEU A 98 -18.88 4.31 17.91
CA LEU A 98 -18.01 4.39 19.09
C LEU A 98 -16.70 3.61 18.90
N ALA A 99 -16.47 3.05 17.71
CA ALA A 99 -15.26 2.32 17.40
C ALA A 99 -14.02 3.19 17.65
N ARG A 100 -12.95 2.52 18.04
CA ARG A 100 -11.64 3.09 18.34
C ARG A 100 -10.59 2.38 17.48
N TRP A 101 -9.42 2.99 17.38
CA TRP A 101 -8.25 2.42 16.71
C TRP A 101 -7.92 1.01 17.20
N GLU A 102 -8.06 0.78 18.51
CA GLU A 102 -7.84 -0.53 19.12
C GLU A 102 -8.77 -1.61 18.55
N ASP A 103 -9.96 -1.24 18.07
CA ASP A 103 -10.97 -2.18 17.57
C ASP A 103 -10.77 -2.53 16.08
N VAL A 104 -10.13 -1.64 15.31
CA VAL A 104 -10.08 -1.76 13.82
C VAL A 104 -8.68 -1.99 13.26
N ASN A 105 -7.62 -1.83 14.06
CA ASN A 105 -6.27 -1.89 13.54
C ASN A 105 -5.80 -3.33 13.28
N PHE A 106 -5.03 -3.52 12.21
CA PHE A 106 -4.50 -4.83 11.82
C PHE A 106 -3.16 -5.18 12.48
N PHE A 107 -2.61 -4.32 13.34
CA PHE A 107 -1.38 -4.64 14.07
C PHE A 107 -1.67 -5.59 15.23
N ASP A 108 -2.76 -5.33 15.97
CA ASP A 108 -3.19 -6.13 17.12
C ASP A 108 -4.29 -7.14 16.78
N ASN A 109 -5.13 -6.82 15.79
CA ASN A 109 -6.28 -7.65 15.46
C ASN A 109 -6.01 -8.53 14.24
N ASP A 110 -6.61 -9.72 14.28
CA ASP A 110 -6.69 -10.62 13.13
C ASP A 110 -7.73 -10.11 12.13
N TRP A 111 -7.64 -10.60 10.90
CA TRP A 111 -8.60 -10.33 9.83
C TRP A 111 -8.93 -11.61 9.09
N ASP A 112 -9.97 -11.54 8.25
CA ASP A 112 -10.44 -12.67 7.48
C ASP A 112 -9.38 -13.14 6.45
N ALA A 113 -8.89 -14.36 6.65
CA ALA A 113 -7.90 -14.97 5.75
C ALA A 113 -8.48 -15.37 4.39
N THR A 114 -9.81 -15.33 4.21
CA THR A 114 -10.51 -15.66 2.96
C THR A 114 -9.99 -14.81 1.81
N PHE A 115 -9.76 -13.51 2.03
CA PHE A 115 -9.22 -12.65 0.98
C PHE A 115 -7.87 -13.16 0.48
N CYS A 116 -6.94 -13.45 1.40
CA CYS A 116 -5.62 -13.96 1.04
C CYS A 116 -5.72 -15.30 0.30
N ALA A 117 -6.53 -16.23 0.80
CA ALA A 117 -6.77 -17.51 0.15
C ALA A 117 -7.31 -17.32 -1.29
N SER A 118 -8.28 -16.43 -1.48
CA SER A 118 -8.86 -16.08 -2.78
C SER A 118 -7.82 -15.53 -3.76
N ILE A 119 -6.97 -14.60 -3.32
CA ILE A 119 -5.90 -14.05 -4.18
C ILE A 119 -4.91 -15.14 -4.58
N LEU A 120 -4.46 -15.97 -3.62
CA LEU A 120 -3.48 -17.03 -3.86
C LEU A 120 -4.00 -18.12 -4.80
N ALA A 121 -5.27 -18.52 -4.64
CA ALA A 121 -5.94 -19.46 -5.54
C ALA A 121 -6.31 -18.81 -6.88
N SER A 122 -6.48 -17.48 -6.92
CA SER A 122 -7.19 -16.75 -7.98
C SER A 122 -8.62 -17.26 -8.16
N GLN A 123 -9.32 -17.41 -7.04
CA GLN A 123 -10.72 -17.84 -6.95
C GLN A 123 -11.45 -16.87 -6.01
N TYR A 124 -12.40 -16.10 -6.54
CA TYR A 124 -12.98 -14.94 -5.83
C TYR A 124 -14.39 -15.19 -5.28
N ASP A 125 -14.99 -16.36 -5.56
CA ASP A 125 -16.36 -16.69 -5.13
C ASP A 125 -16.55 -16.61 -3.60
N GLY A 126 -15.49 -16.93 -2.84
CA GLY A 126 -15.50 -16.84 -1.38
C GLY A 126 -15.56 -15.41 -0.83
N LEU A 127 -15.25 -14.40 -1.65
CA LEU A 127 -15.26 -12.99 -1.20
C LEU A 127 -16.67 -12.50 -0.85
N ALA A 128 -17.73 -13.16 -1.35
CA ALA A 128 -19.10 -12.79 -1.03
C ALA A 128 -19.44 -12.96 0.47
N ALA A 129 -18.71 -13.82 1.18
CA ALA A 129 -18.83 -14.02 2.62
C ALA A 129 -17.64 -13.42 3.39
N CYS A 130 -16.70 -12.76 2.71
CA CYS A 130 -15.51 -12.22 3.33
C CYS A 130 -15.79 -10.89 4.03
N SER A 131 -15.22 -10.68 5.21
CA SER A 131 -15.28 -9.38 5.87
C SER A 131 -14.53 -8.32 5.05
N PRO A 132 -15.06 -7.08 4.92
CA PRO A 132 -14.31 -5.98 4.31
C PRO A 132 -13.18 -5.44 5.21
N ASP A 133 -13.16 -5.83 6.49
CA ASP A 133 -12.12 -5.45 7.46
C ASP A 133 -10.81 -6.22 7.19
N ILE A 134 -10.17 -5.88 6.09
CA ILE A 134 -8.89 -6.45 5.65
C ILE A 134 -7.91 -5.32 5.27
N PRO A 135 -6.60 -5.46 5.56
CA PRO A 135 -5.60 -4.43 5.22
C PRO A 135 -5.42 -4.25 3.70
N ASP A 136 -5.87 -5.23 2.91
CA ASP A 136 -5.73 -5.22 1.46
C ASP A 136 -6.56 -4.14 0.77
N ILE A 137 -7.63 -3.63 1.41
CA ILE A 137 -8.48 -2.55 0.86
C ILE A 137 -7.73 -1.24 0.62
N THR A 138 -6.56 -1.05 1.24
CA THR A 138 -5.71 0.14 1.07
C THR A 138 -4.40 -0.16 0.34
N THR A 139 -4.18 -1.43 -0.07
CA THR A 139 -2.89 -1.85 -0.60
C THR A 139 -2.73 -1.49 -2.09
N ALA A 140 -1.82 -0.57 -2.38
CA ALA A 140 -1.57 -0.03 -3.71
C ALA A 140 -0.84 -1.00 -4.67
N GLY A 141 -0.77 -0.61 -5.94
CA GLY A 141 0.05 -1.24 -6.98
C GLY A 141 -0.70 -2.25 -7.87
N HIS A 142 -0.04 -2.63 -8.97
CA HIS A 142 -0.66 -3.36 -10.09
C HIS A 142 -0.86 -4.86 -9.86
N LEU A 143 0.14 -5.58 -9.36
CA LEU A 143 0.09 -7.05 -9.29
C LEU A 143 -0.84 -7.57 -8.19
N ARG A 144 -1.29 -8.82 -8.35
CA ARG A 144 -2.00 -9.58 -7.31
C ARG A 144 -1.17 -9.64 -6.04
N LYS A 145 -1.76 -9.22 -4.93
CA LYS A 145 -1.13 -9.25 -3.62
C LYS A 145 -2.15 -9.36 -2.50
N ALA A 146 -1.74 -9.98 -1.41
CA ALA A 146 -2.53 -10.16 -0.21
C ALA A 146 -1.64 -10.07 1.02
N TRP A 147 -2.15 -9.47 2.09
CA TRP A 147 -1.52 -9.63 3.41
C TRP A 147 -1.90 -10.96 4.02
N GLU A 148 -0.97 -11.55 4.74
CA GLU A 148 -1.17 -12.80 5.46
C GLU A 148 -0.53 -12.70 6.83
N ARG A 149 -1.31 -13.01 7.86
CA ARG A 149 -0.80 -13.18 9.21
C ARG A 149 -0.42 -14.64 9.44
N ARG A 150 0.74 -14.86 10.06
CA ARG A 150 1.29 -16.16 10.45
C ARG A 150 1.92 -16.06 11.83
N ASP A 151 2.29 -17.19 12.42
CA ASP A 151 3.01 -17.24 13.72
C ASP A 151 4.29 -16.39 13.72
N ALA A 152 4.98 -16.33 12.58
CA ALA A 152 6.21 -15.55 12.41
C ALA A 152 5.97 -14.04 12.17
N GLY A 153 4.71 -13.59 12.16
CA GLY A 153 4.31 -12.21 11.91
C GLY A 153 3.48 -12.03 10.64
N ILE A 154 3.40 -10.79 10.18
CA ILE A 154 2.58 -10.38 9.03
C ILE A 154 3.45 -10.29 7.79
N PHE A 155 2.95 -10.77 6.65
CA PHE A 155 3.67 -10.79 5.38
C PHE A 155 2.79 -10.25 4.25
N LEU A 156 3.38 -9.42 3.38
CA LEU A 156 2.80 -9.10 2.08
C LEU A 156 3.24 -10.16 1.08
N LEU A 157 2.26 -10.90 0.54
CA LEU A 157 2.47 -11.81 -0.57
C LEU A 157 2.19 -11.09 -1.87
N LYS A 158 3.12 -11.13 -2.83
CA LYS A 158 2.93 -10.53 -4.15
C LYS A 158 3.30 -11.54 -5.22
N GLN A 159 2.34 -11.84 -6.09
CA GLN A 159 2.50 -12.82 -7.16
C GLN A 159 3.57 -12.35 -8.15
N ALA A 160 4.39 -13.28 -8.62
CA ALA A 160 5.26 -13.05 -9.76
C ALA A 160 4.42 -12.61 -10.97
N GLN A 161 4.91 -11.61 -11.70
CA GLN A 161 4.24 -11.12 -12.90
C GLN A 161 4.38 -12.11 -14.06
N ARG A 162 5.55 -12.77 -14.14
CA ARG A 162 5.86 -13.71 -15.22
C ARG A 162 5.66 -15.13 -14.75
N ASP A 163 5.14 -15.98 -15.62
CA ASP A 163 4.97 -17.42 -15.33
C ASP A 163 6.30 -18.13 -15.07
N ASP A 164 7.37 -17.69 -15.75
CA ASP A 164 8.73 -18.18 -15.48
C ASP A 164 9.32 -17.68 -14.15
N GLY A 165 8.69 -16.71 -13.49
CA GLY A 165 9.09 -16.11 -12.22
C GLY A 165 10.36 -15.27 -12.29
N ALA A 166 10.83 -14.89 -13.48
CA ALA A 166 12.11 -14.18 -13.62
C ALA A 166 12.13 -12.82 -12.89
N ASP A 167 10.99 -12.12 -12.83
CA ASP A 167 10.84 -10.87 -12.07
C ASP A 167 11.00 -11.07 -10.55
N LEU A 168 10.50 -12.21 -10.05
CA LEU A 168 10.65 -12.59 -8.66
C LEU A 168 12.10 -12.99 -8.36
N VAL A 169 12.75 -13.78 -9.22
CA VAL A 169 14.17 -14.15 -9.06
C VAL A 169 15.06 -12.92 -8.98
N GLY A 170 14.85 -11.93 -9.86
CA GLY A 170 15.57 -10.65 -9.80
C GLY A 170 15.39 -9.93 -8.46
N SER A 171 14.17 -9.92 -7.92
CA SER A 171 13.87 -9.31 -6.62
C SER A 171 14.51 -10.05 -5.44
N LEU A 172 14.55 -11.38 -5.48
CA LEU A 172 15.20 -12.22 -4.47
C LEU A 172 16.73 -12.02 -4.48
N LEU A 173 17.34 -11.99 -5.67
CA LEU A 173 18.77 -11.71 -5.81
C LEU A 173 19.13 -10.32 -5.28
N ALA A 174 18.31 -9.31 -5.56
CA ALA A 174 18.50 -7.96 -5.02
C ALA A 174 18.43 -7.94 -3.49
N SER A 175 17.45 -8.63 -2.88
CA SER A 175 17.35 -8.74 -1.43
C SER A 175 18.55 -9.47 -0.81
N GLN A 176 19.02 -10.56 -1.43
CA GLN A 176 20.24 -11.27 -1.00
C GLN A 176 21.51 -10.41 -1.13
N LEU A 177 21.62 -9.61 -2.19
CA LEU A 177 22.72 -8.67 -2.35
C LEU A 177 22.68 -7.60 -1.24
N CYS A 178 21.51 -7.02 -0.98
CA CYS A 178 21.33 -6.07 0.12
C CYS A 178 21.71 -6.67 1.49
N ALA A 179 21.34 -7.92 1.75
CA ALA A 179 21.71 -8.64 2.97
C ALA A 179 23.23 -8.81 3.17
N ARG A 180 24.01 -8.75 2.08
CA ARG A 180 25.47 -8.83 2.11
C ARG A 180 26.14 -7.46 2.19
N LEU A 181 25.52 -6.44 1.60
CA LEU A 181 26.08 -5.10 1.51
C LEU A 181 25.71 -4.20 2.68
N PHE A 182 24.55 -4.43 3.30
CA PHE A 182 24.00 -3.56 4.30
C PHE A 182 23.62 -4.31 5.60
N GLY A 183 23.47 -3.55 6.69
CA GLY A 183 22.98 -4.09 7.96
C GLY A 183 21.51 -4.52 7.87
N ARG A 184 21.07 -5.40 8.77
CA ARG A 184 19.70 -5.96 8.76
C ARG A 184 18.59 -4.90 8.76
N ASP A 185 18.84 -3.73 9.34
CA ASP A 185 17.83 -2.69 9.53
C ASP A 185 17.72 -1.68 8.36
N THR A 186 18.35 -1.98 7.22
CA THR A 186 18.48 -1.04 6.10
C THR A 186 17.84 -1.53 4.80
N TYR A 187 17.33 -2.76 4.79
CA TYR A 187 16.67 -3.34 3.63
C TYR A 187 15.52 -4.24 4.06
N GLN A 188 14.56 -4.41 3.15
CA GLN A 188 13.46 -5.33 3.34
C GLN A 188 13.86 -6.74 2.89
N PRO A 189 13.88 -7.75 3.79
CA PRO A 189 14.11 -9.12 3.39
C PRO A 189 12.94 -9.64 2.54
N LEU A 190 13.28 -10.51 1.59
CA LEU A 190 12.32 -11.13 0.68
C LEU A 190 12.57 -12.64 0.65
N SER A 191 11.51 -13.43 0.75
CA SER A 191 11.55 -14.86 0.47
C SER A 191 10.57 -15.22 -0.65
N MET A 192 10.66 -16.46 -1.12
CA MET A 192 9.71 -17.02 -2.08
C MET A 192 8.75 -17.97 -1.38
N ARG A 193 7.49 -17.96 -1.81
CA ARG A 193 6.50 -18.99 -1.51
C ARG A 193 5.89 -19.48 -2.81
N GLU A 194 5.62 -20.77 -2.89
CA GLU A 194 4.82 -21.35 -3.97
C GLU A 194 3.48 -21.83 -3.41
N VAL A 195 2.39 -21.49 -4.08
CA VAL A 195 1.03 -21.89 -3.71
C VAL A 195 0.29 -22.26 -5.00
N ASN A 196 -0.24 -23.48 -5.09
CA ASN A 196 -0.96 -23.98 -6.26
C ASN A 196 -0.20 -23.76 -7.59
N GLY A 197 1.12 -24.01 -7.60
CA GLY A 197 1.99 -23.82 -8.77
C GLY A 197 2.28 -22.37 -9.14
N LYS A 198 1.77 -21.39 -8.38
CA LYS A 198 2.05 -19.95 -8.55
C LYS A 198 3.10 -19.50 -7.56
N ARG A 199 4.02 -18.64 -8.01
CA ARG A 199 5.11 -18.11 -7.19
C ARG A 199 4.77 -16.73 -6.66
N PHE A 200 5.08 -16.51 -5.39
CA PHE A 200 4.88 -15.27 -4.68
C PHE A 200 6.18 -14.86 -4.00
N SER A 201 6.50 -13.58 -4.07
CA SER A 201 7.35 -12.98 -3.04
C SER A 201 6.60 -12.93 -1.72
N ALA A 202 7.31 -13.13 -0.63
CA ALA A 202 6.83 -12.89 0.73
C ALA A 202 7.78 -11.90 1.41
N SER A 203 7.25 -10.73 1.76
CA SER A 203 7.96 -9.69 2.48
C SER A 203 7.33 -9.54 3.87
N PRO A 204 8.07 -9.69 4.99
CA PRO A 204 7.50 -9.36 6.29
C PRO A 204 7.08 -7.89 6.35
N LEU A 205 6.14 -7.57 7.24
CA LEU A 205 5.78 -6.20 7.54
C LEU A 205 7.02 -5.44 8.02
N MET A 206 7.26 -4.28 7.41
CA MET A 206 8.44 -3.47 7.69
C MET A 206 8.27 -2.56 8.92
N LEU A 207 7.04 -2.35 9.38
CA LEU A 207 6.69 -1.39 10.41
C LEU A 207 6.41 -2.10 11.73
N ALA A 208 6.93 -1.54 12.82
CA ALA A 208 6.42 -1.80 14.15
C ALA A 208 5.04 -1.17 14.35
N ARG A 209 4.40 -1.52 15.47
CA ARG A 209 3.05 -1.05 15.83
C ARG A 209 2.94 0.48 15.87
N ASP A 210 4.02 1.18 16.19
CA ASP A 210 4.10 2.63 16.38
C ASP A 210 4.88 3.35 15.26
N GLU A 211 5.08 2.68 14.12
CA GLU A 211 5.75 3.25 12.95
C GLU A 211 4.79 3.41 11.76
N GLU A 212 4.98 4.46 10.96
CA GLU A 212 4.25 4.68 9.72
C GLU A 212 5.19 4.81 8.51
N LEU A 213 4.69 4.40 7.34
CA LEU A 213 5.42 4.53 6.09
C LEU A 213 5.17 5.90 5.44
N VAL A 214 6.13 6.80 5.60
CA VAL A 214 6.16 8.06 4.85
C VAL A 214 6.91 7.88 3.54
N GLN A 215 6.16 7.75 2.44
CA GLN A 215 6.77 7.60 1.11
C GLN A 215 7.53 8.86 0.71
N SER A 216 8.76 8.72 0.20
CA SER A 216 9.64 9.84 -0.17
C SER A 216 9.02 10.84 -1.15
N HIS A 217 8.16 10.38 -2.05
CA HIS A 217 7.45 11.26 -2.99
C HIS A 217 6.48 12.23 -2.26
N ARG A 218 5.92 11.85 -1.10
CA ARG A 218 5.11 12.74 -0.26
C ARG A 218 5.97 13.82 0.37
N LEU A 219 7.10 13.44 0.96
CA LEU A 219 8.09 14.39 1.49
C LEU A 219 8.56 15.38 0.41
N TYR A 220 8.86 14.88 -0.79
CA TYR A 220 9.27 15.73 -1.90
C TYR A 220 8.18 16.72 -2.30
N ALA A 221 6.91 16.29 -2.34
CA ALA A 221 5.79 17.18 -2.62
C ALA A 221 5.62 18.25 -1.52
N MET A 222 5.72 17.88 -0.24
CA MET A 222 5.65 18.79 0.90
C MET A 222 6.77 19.83 0.89
N CYS A 223 7.99 19.44 0.51
CA CYS A 223 9.13 20.35 0.38
C CYS A 223 9.11 21.20 -0.90
N GLY A 224 8.01 21.19 -1.68
CA GLY A 224 7.92 21.92 -2.94
C GLY A 224 8.86 21.41 -4.05
N MET A 225 9.43 20.21 -3.88
CA MET A 225 10.36 19.64 -4.85
C MET A 225 9.61 19.01 -6.01
N GLN A 226 9.67 19.68 -7.15
CA GLN A 226 9.08 19.21 -8.40
C GLN A 226 9.97 18.10 -8.99
N ARG A 227 9.35 16.99 -9.47
CA ARG A 227 10.07 16.05 -10.36
C ARG A 227 10.60 16.87 -11.53
N ARG A 228 11.93 16.99 -11.64
CA ARG A 228 12.55 17.49 -12.87
C ARG A 228 11.97 16.67 -14.02
N LYS A 229 11.28 17.33 -14.95
CA LYS A 229 10.90 16.70 -16.22
C LYS A 229 12.18 16.10 -16.78
N ARG A 230 12.17 14.78 -17.04
CA ARG A 230 13.27 14.12 -17.74
C ARG A 230 13.40 14.82 -19.09
N THR A 231 14.31 15.77 -19.22
CA THR A 231 14.78 16.21 -20.53
C THR A 231 15.42 14.97 -21.16
N ARG A 232 14.91 14.54 -22.31
CA ARG A 232 15.40 13.38 -23.06
C ARG A 232 16.84 13.54 -23.58
N SER A 233 17.60 14.55 -23.15
CA SER A 233 19.00 14.75 -23.53
C SER A 233 19.93 14.70 -22.31
N ARG A 234 20.16 13.48 -21.80
CA ARG A 234 21.42 13.17 -21.11
C ARG A 234 21.87 11.81 -21.60
N HIS A 235 22.57 11.79 -22.73
CA HIS A 235 23.62 10.80 -22.89
C HIS A 235 24.56 11.02 -21.71
N LEU A 236 24.51 10.13 -20.71
CA LEU A 236 25.68 9.95 -19.88
C LEU A 236 26.78 9.51 -20.85
N PRO A 237 27.96 10.16 -20.91
CA PRO A 237 29.09 9.57 -21.58
C PRO A 237 29.38 8.26 -20.85
N LEU A 238 29.00 7.15 -21.50
CA LEU A 238 29.40 5.81 -21.13
C LEU A 238 30.91 5.80 -20.96
N CYS A 239 31.36 5.07 -19.94
CA CYS A 239 32.75 4.82 -19.60
C CYS A 239 33.66 4.75 -20.83
N LYS A 240 34.78 5.48 -20.79
CA LYS A 240 35.86 5.29 -21.77
C LYS A 240 36.24 3.80 -21.79
N PRO A 241 36.35 3.17 -22.97
CA PRO A 241 36.79 1.78 -23.06
C PRO A 241 38.21 1.65 -22.50
N LEU A 242 38.42 0.60 -21.70
CA LEU A 242 39.76 0.21 -21.24
C LEU A 242 40.62 -0.19 -22.45
N PRO A 243 41.91 0.17 -22.48
CA PRO A 243 42.79 -0.21 -23.58
C PRO A 243 42.98 -1.73 -23.62
N THR A 244 42.79 -2.31 -24.81
CA THR A 244 43.10 -3.71 -25.07
C THR A 244 44.62 -3.94 -25.06
N PRO A 245 45.13 -5.01 -24.44
CA PRO A 245 46.55 -5.32 -24.45
C PRO A 245 46.97 -5.73 -25.88
N SER A 246 48.03 -5.10 -26.39
CA SER A 246 48.68 -5.48 -27.63
C SER A 246 49.27 -6.88 -27.50
N ARG A 247 48.83 -7.80 -28.36
CA ARG A 247 49.56 -9.06 -28.57
C ARG A 247 50.85 -8.75 -29.33
N THR A 248 51.99 -8.91 -28.66
CA THR A 248 53.27 -9.25 -29.31
C THR A 248 53.39 -10.76 -29.36
#